data_AF-A0A959GLZ1-F1
#
_entry.id   AF-A0A959GLZ1-F1
#
_cell.length_a   1.000
_cell.length_b   1.000
_cell.length_c   1.000
_cell.angle_alpha   90.00
_cell.angle_beta   90.00
_cell.angle_gamma   90.00
#
_symmetry.space_group_name_H-M   'P 1'
#
loop_
_entity.id
_entity.type
_entity.pdbx_description
1 polymer ?
#
loop_
_entity_poly.entity_id
_entity_poly.type
_entity_poly.pdbx_seq_one_letter_code
_entity_poly.pdbx_strand_id
1 'polypeptide(L)' 'MKIGAQYSHLNGFEWIQYHQKDIWSEIEEIIQGIDANDYRTKISKEKTMKGKKLFSPSDLNKKFVTI' A
#
# COMPACT_ATOMS: atom_id res chain seq x y z
N MET A 1 4.60 1.83 -4.80
CA MET A 1 3.33 1.12 -5.08
C MET A 1 2.48 2.05 -5.95
N LYS A 2 1.26 1.67 -6.33
CA LYS A 2 0.36 2.57 -7.05
C LYS A 2 -1.04 2.53 -6.47
N ILE A 3 -1.71 3.68 -6.46
CA ILE A 3 -3.13 3.79 -6.09
C ILE A 3 -3.94 3.15 -7.23
N GLY A 4 -4.64 2.05 -6.92
CA GLY A 4 -5.43 1.33 -7.92
C GLY A 4 -6.85 1.87 -8.09
N ALA A 5 -7.43 2.41 -7.02
CA ALA A 5 -8.75 3.03 -6.97
C ALA A 5 -8.85 3.93 -5.74
N GLN A 6 -9.75 4.90 -5.78
CA GLN A 6 -10.09 5.78 -4.68
C GLN A 6 -11.61 5.77 -4.47
N TYR A 7 -12.04 5.81 -3.21
CA TYR A 7 -13.45 5.94 -2.85
C TYR A 7 -13.59 7.02 -1.78
N SER A 8 -14.37 8.06 -2.07
CA SER A 8 -14.69 9.15 -1.13
C SER A 8 -16.05 8.88 -0.52
N HIS A 9 -16.09 8.54 0.76
CA HIS A 9 -17.34 8.42 1.51
C HIS A 9 -17.70 9.78 2.12
N LEU A 10 -18.92 10.26 1.90
CA LEU A 10 -19.43 11.53 2.43
C LEU A 10 -18.53 12.75 2.14
N ASN A 11 -17.94 12.82 0.94
CA ASN A 11 -17.01 13.87 0.53
C ASN A 11 -15.77 14.01 1.43
N GLY A 12 -15.32 12.91 2.05
CA GLY A 12 -14.15 12.93 2.93
C GLY A 12 -12.86 13.31 2.20
N PHE A 13 -12.72 12.94 0.92
CA PHE A 13 -11.56 13.34 0.12
C PHE A 13 -11.51 14.86 -0.06
N GLU A 14 -12.64 15.47 -0.42
CA GLU A 14 -12.78 16.90 -0.62
C GLU A 14 -12.51 17.67 0.67
N TRP A 15 -12.95 17.14 1.81
CA TRP A 15 -12.63 17.71 3.12
C TRP A 15 -11.12 17.70 3.38
N ILE A 16 -10.44 16.58 3.12
CA ILE A 16 -8.98 16.46 3.26
C ILE A 16 -8.27 17.41 2.29
N GLN A 17 -8.69 17.47 1.02
CA GLN A 17 -8.07 18.37 0.04
C GLN A 17 -8.18 19.85 0.43
N TYR A 18 -9.29 20.25 1.05
CA TYR A 18 -9.51 21.64 1.44
C TYR A 18 -8.81 22.00 2.76
N HIS A 19 -8.88 21.13 3.77
CA HIS A 19 -8.39 21.43 5.13
C HIS A 19 -6.99 20.89 5.42
N GLN A 20 -6.58 19.82 4.75
CA GLN A 20 -5.40 19.01 5.09
C GLN A 20 -4.72 18.48 3.82
N LYS A 21 -4.49 19.38 2.85
CA LYS A 21 -3.90 19.03 1.56
C LYS A 21 -2.54 18.36 1.71
N ASP A 22 -1.74 18.83 2.66
CA ASP A 22 -0.39 18.29 2.92
C ASP A 22 -0.43 16.83 3.37
N ILE A 23 -1.45 16.42 4.13
CA ILE A 23 -1.63 15.04 4.57
C ILE A 23 -1.93 14.13 3.38
N TRP A 24 -2.73 14.60 2.43
CA TRP A 24 -2.98 13.83 1.21
C TRP A 24 -1.70 13.65 0.39
N SER A 25 -0.92 14.72 0.22
CA SER A 25 0.37 14.64 -0.47
C SER A 25 1.32 13.66 0.23
N GLU A 26 1.39 13.68 1.56
CA GLU A 26 2.18 12.72 2.34
C GLU A 26 1.72 11.27 2.11
N ILE A 27 0.40 11.01 2.12
CA ILE A 27 -0.15 9.67 1.82
C ILE A 27 0.27 9.21 0.42
N GLU A 28 0.17 10.09 -0.58
CA GLU A 28 0.57 9.77 -1.95
C GLU A 28 2.08 9.48 -2.05
N GLU A 29 2.91 10.29 -1.39
CA GLU A 29 4.38 10.11 -1.36
C GLU A 29 4.77 8.79 -0.70
N ILE A 30 4.17 8.45 0.44
CA ILE A 30 4.42 7.18 1.15
C ILE A 30 4.06 5.99 0.24
N ILE A 31 2.88 6.02 -0.39
CA ILE A 31 2.44 4.93 -1.27
C ILE A 31 3.36 4.81 -2.49
N GLN A 32 3.79 5.92 -3.09
CA GLN A 32 4.68 5.92 -4.24
C GLN A 32 6.10 5.44 -3.86
N GLY A 33 6.60 5.82 -2.68
CA GLY A 33 7.94 5.49 -2.20
C GLY A 33 8.18 4.03 -1.82
N ILE A 34 7.14 3.21 -1.64
CA ILE A 34 7.28 1.78 -1.33
C ILE A 34 7.48 0.96 -2.60
N ASP A 35 8.66 0.38 -2.87
CA ASP A 35 8.80 -0.60 -3.94
C ASP A 35 8.15 -1.94 -3.54
N ALA A 36 7.12 -2.36 -4.26
CA ALA A 36 6.42 -3.62 -3.97
C ALA A 36 7.30 -4.85 -4.23
N ASN A 37 8.26 -4.76 -5.17
CA ASN A 37 9.07 -5.89 -5.59
C ASN A 37 9.97 -6.42 -4.46
N ASP A 38 10.40 -5.55 -3.56
CA ASP A 38 11.20 -5.89 -2.38
C ASP A 38 10.45 -6.81 -1.40
N TYR A 39 9.13 -6.79 -1.45
CA TYR A 39 8.26 -7.58 -0.57
C TYR A 39 7.80 -8.91 -1.18
N ARG A 40 8.39 -9.33 -2.31
CA ARG A 40 8.11 -10.62 -2.95
C ARG A 40 8.91 -11.77 -2.31
N THR A 41 8.89 -11.83 -0.98
CA THR A 41 9.71 -12.72 -0.15
C THR A 41 9.00 -14.03 0.21
N LYS A 42 7.66 -14.06 0.15
CA LYS A 42 6.87 -15.21 0.61
C LYS A 42 6.91 -16.34 -0.41
N ILE A 43 7.50 -17.47 -0.03
CA ILE A 43 7.44 -18.70 -0.82
C ILE A 43 6.11 -19.41 -0.50
N SER A 44 5.26 -19.59 -1.51
CA SER A 44 3.97 -20.25 -1.31
C SER A 44 4.14 -21.74 -0.99
N LYS A 45 3.41 -22.19 0.04
CA LYS A 45 3.28 -23.60 0.45
C LYS A 45 1.96 -24.22 -0.01
N GLU A 46 1.10 -23.46 -0.68
CA GLU A 46 -0.21 -23.92 -1.15
C GLU A 46 -0.07 -24.93 -2.27
N LYS A 47 -0.94 -25.94 -2.30
CA LYS A 47 -0.90 -27.05 -3.26
C LYS A 47 -0.92 -26.57 -4.72
N THR A 48 -1.63 -25.50 -5.03
CA THR A 48 -1.81 -24.95 -6.39
C THR A 48 -0.69 -23.98 -6.81
N MET A 49 0.12 -23.47 -5.87
CA MET A 49 1.12 -22.43 -6.13
C MET A 49 2.49 -22.68 -5.49
N LYS A 50 2.75 -23.94 -5.08
CA LYS A 50 3.95 -24.32 -4.34
C LYS A 50 5.24 -23.83 -5.02
N GLY A 51 6.08 -23.13 -4.26
CA GLY A 51 7.38 -22.64 -4.72
C GLY A 51 7.36 -21.28 -5.43
N LYS A 52 6.18 -20.70 -5.73
CA LYS A 52 6.10 -19.34 -6.29
C LYS A 52 6.47 -18.30 -5.23
N LYS A 53 7.29 -17.32 -5.62
CA LYS A 53 7.52 -16.09 -4.84
C LYS A 53 6.30 -15.18 -4.99
N LEU A 54 5.60 -14.97 -3.89
CA LEU A 54 4.44 -14.10 -3.77
C LEU A 54 4.77 -12.90 -2.89
N PHE A 55 3.93 -11.86 -2.96
CA PHE A 55 4.02 -10.75 -2.04
C PHE A 55 3.68 -11.22 -0.62
N SER A 56 4.49 -10.77 0.33
CA SER A 56 4.34 -11.05 1.75
C SER A 56 3.51 -9.97 2.42
N PRO A 57 2.26 -10.25 2.84
CA PRO A 57 1.41 -9.24 3.48
C PRO A 57 1.99 -8.75 4.81
N SER A 58 2.67 -9.63 5.56
CA SER A 58 3.28 -9.28 6.84
C SER A 58 4.42 -8.29 6.69
N ASP A 59 5.24 -8.43 5.63
CA ASP A 59 6.39 -7.55 5.42
C ASP A 59 5.96 -6.19 4.87
N LEU A 60 4.96 -6.17 3.98
CA LEU A 60 4.31 -4.93 3.53
C LEU A 60 3.69 -4.17 4.72
N ASN A 61 2.92 -4.84 5.57
CA ASN A 61 2.30 -4.21 6.74
C ASN A 61 3.35 -3.61 7.70
N LYS A 62 4.46 -4.31 7.93
CA LYS A 62 5.56 -3.77 8.75
C LYS A 62 6.16 -2.50 8.16
N LYS A 63 6.30 -2.42 6.83
CA LYS A 63 6.80 -1.22 6.16
C LYS A 63 5.89 -0.03 6.40
N PHE A 64 4.58 -0.19 6.24
CA PHE A 64 3.61 0.89 6.46
C PHE A 64 3.56 1.39 7.91
N VAL A 65 3.95 0.57 8.90
CA VAL A 65 3.99 0.99 10.32
C VAL A 65 5.30 1.69 10.69
N THR A 66 6.38 1.48 9.93
CA THR A 66 7.73 1.97 10.27
C THR A 66 8.07 3.29 9.57
N ILE A 67 7.34 3.64 8.51
CA ILE A 67 7.44 4.95 7.84
C ILE A 67 6.76 5.98 8.74
#